data_AF-A0A3C0EJE0-F1
#
_entry.id   AF-A0A3C0EJE0-F1
#
_cell.length_a   1.000
_cell.length_b   1.000
_cell.length_c   1.000
_cell.angle_alpha   90.00
_cell.angle_beta   90.00
_cell.angle_gamma   90.00
#
_symmetry.space_group_name_H-M   'P 1'
#
loop_
_entity.id
_entity.type
_entity.pdbx_description
1 polymer ?
#
loop_
_entity_poly.entity_id
_entity_poly.type
_entity_poly.pdbx_seq_one_letter_code
_entity_poly.pdbx_strand_id
1 'polypeptide(L)'
;LHVSLNFHRAPGYTVAKPAEKTSLWSDEKTQDICAMHWAEFARRYRGIPSSQLSFNLFNEPNAVNAEVYAQVVNKIVTAIGKQDSERLIICDGIKWGTQPVAELVPLKVAMSTHCYKPMNVTHYNASWVASKDYTQPTWPIAVAFGTLYAPGKSGLQQASFEPMVIEGKFNEPTALRLHVDKVSNNATLLVQADGQTIWEKAFVCGPGDGEWKESQHLPEWDTYQCVYDRDYVVNIPAHSSKVTVAVTKGDWLRISQIGIATSGKPEHIQDLRNDWDKPTGHLTYQPQAGKPIFVTSKFEDRDWLKDQTMTDWLAFQKQHQVGIMVGEFGVYNQTPHDVALAWMKDCLSNWKEANWGWALWEFRGSFGILDSGRSDVEYEDFHGHKLDRKMLELLQQY
;
A
#
# COMPACT_ATOMS: atom_id res chain seq x y z
N LEU A 1 22.52 -16.92 -15.38
CA LEU A 1 22.00 -15.90 -14.45
C LEU A 1 22.46 -14.55 -14.96
N HIS A 2 21.53 -13.63 -15.21
CA HIS A 2 21.84 -12.24 -15.53
C HIS A 2 22.13 -11.46 -14.24
N VAL A 3 23.05 -10.50 -14.28
CA VAL A 3 23.36 -9.60 -13.16
C VAL A 3 22.90 -8.19 -13.51
N SER A 4 22.03 -7.59 -12.69
CA SER A 4 21.75 -6.16 -12.77
C SER A 4 22.52 -5.44 -11.67
N LEU A 5 23.52 -4.65 -12.05
CA LEU A 5 24.29 -3.84 -11.10
C LEU A 5 23.53 -2.54 -10.84
N ASN A 6 23.19 -2.28 -9.57
CA ASN A 6 22.42 -1.10 -9.16
C ASN A 6 23.21 -0.22 -8.17
N PHE A 7 23.04 1.11 -8.26
CA PHE A 7 23.39 2.01 -7.16
C PHE A 7 22.19 2.29 -6.27
N HIS A 8 22.14 1.57 -5.15
CA HIS A 8 21.19 1.84 -4.08
C HIS A 8 21.56 3.12 -3.28
N ARG A 9 22.86 3.43 -3.26
CA ARG A 9 23.41 4.71 -2.80
C ARG A 9 24.43 5.16 -3.83
N ALA A 10 24.09 6.20 -4.57
CA ALA A 10 24.96 6.85 -5.54
C ALA A 10 25.60 8.11 -4.92
N PRO A 11 26.70 8.62 -5.49
CA PRO A 11 27.17 9.95 -5.16
C PRO A 11 26.03 10.99 -5.28
N GLY A 12 25.63 11.56 -4.14
CA GLY A 12 24.59 12.59 -4.06
C GLY A 12 23.13 12.12 -4.02
N TYR A 13 22.86 10.80 -3.99
CA TYR A 13 21.49 10.32 -3.87
C TYR A 13 21.36 8.92 -3.22
N THR A 14 20.37 8.77 -2.34
CA THR A 14 19.91 7.48 -1.79
C THR A 14 18.56 7.63 -1.12
N VAL A 15 17.75 6.56 -1.13
CA VAL A 15 16.53 6.46 -0.32
C VAL A 15 16.82 6.10 1.15
N ALA A 16 18.02 5.57 1.44
CA ALA A 16 18.43 5.17 2.78
C ALA A 16 18.86 6.38 3.64
N LYS A 17 18.85 6.21 4.97
CA LYS A 17 19.34 7.22 5.91
C LYS A 17 20.77 6.92 6.37
N PRO A 18 21.58 7.93 6.68
CA PRO A 18 21.34 9.37 6.44
C PRO A 18 21.42 9.72 4.95
N ALA A 19 20.90 10.89 4.59
CA ALA A 19 20.99 11.44 3.24
C ALA A 19 22.45 11.80 2.87
N GLU A 20 22.73 11.91 1.57
CA GLU A 20 24.02 12.35 1.05
C GLU A 20 24.28 13.83 1.34
N LYS A 21 25.57 14.21 1.41
CA LYS A 21 25.99 15.60 1.72
C LYS A 21 25.79 16.56 0.54
N THR A 22 25.79 16.04 -0.67
CA THR A 22 25.55 16.79 -1.91
C THR A 22 24.34 16.18 -2.62
N SER A 23 23.86 16.84 -3.67
CA SER A 23 22.67 16.43 -4.41
C SER A 23 23.04 16.05 -5.83
N LEU A 24 22.78 14.80 -6.21
CA LEU A 24 22.93 14.33 -7.58
C LEU A 24 22.06 15.15 -8.56
N TRP A 25 20.92 15.65 -8.08
CA TRP A 25 19.93 16.34 -8.90
C TRP A 25 20.29 17.80 -9.19
N SER A 26 21.20 18.40 -8.43
CA SER A 26 21.48 19.85 -8.54
C SER A 26 22.97 20.24 -8.50
N ASP A 27 23.87 19.35 -8.07
CA ASP A 27 25.30 19.64 -7.97
C ASP A 27 26.07 19.01 -9.16
N GLU A 28 26.59 19.86 -10.04
CA GLU A 28 27.26 19.43 -11.27
C GLU A 28 28.50 18.56 -11.00
N LYS A 29 29.28 18.90 -9.97
CA LYS A 29 30.47 18.13 -9.58
C LYS A 29 30.09 16.73 -9.10
N THR A 30 28.99 16.61 -8.37
CA THR A 30 28.42 15.34 -7.92
C THR A 30 27.96 14.49 -9.10
N GLN A 31 27.32 15.11 -10.10
CA GLN A 31 26.96 14.44 -11.35
C GLN A 31 28.19 13.95 -12.12
N ASP A 32 29.26 14.75 -12.20
CA ASP A 32 30.52 14.35 -12.83
C ASP A 32 31.15 13.15 -12.13
N ILE A 33 31.19 13.17 -10.79
CA ILE A 33 31.68 12.05 -9.99
C ILE A 33 30.81 10.81 -10.24
N CYS A 34 29.48 10.95 -10.21
CA CYS A 34 28.59 9.80 -10.46
C CYS A 34 28.78 9.22 -11.88
N ALA A 35 28.92 10.07 -12.90
CA ALA A 35 29.18 9.65 -14.26
C ALA A 35 30.55 8.95 -14.39
N MET A 36 31.58 9.44 -13.69
CA MET A 36 32.89 8.81 -13.63
C MET A 36 32.82 7.38 -13.05
N HIS A 37 32.05 7.17 -11.97
CA HIS A 37 31.87 5.84 -11.38
C HIS A 37 31.20 4.87 -12.36
N TRP A 38 30.12 5.28 -13.01
CA TRP A 38 29.44 4.44 -14.01
C TRP A 38 30.30 4.17 -15.25
N ALA A 39 31.06 5.16 -15.72
CA ALA A 39 32.01 4.98 -16.81
C ALA A 39 33.12 3.97 -16.44
N GLU A 40 33.59 3.96 -15.19
CA GLU A 40 34.58 2.99 -14.73
C GLU A 40 34.00 1.56 -14.73
N PHE A 41 32.75 1.36 -14.28
CA PHE A 41 32.10 0.06 -14.41
C PHE A 41 31.91 -0.37 -15.86
N ALA A 42 31.50 0.54 -16.74
CA ALA A 42 31.37 0.29 -18.17
C ALA A 42 32.73 -0.12 -18.79
N ARG A 43 33.81 0.57 -18.43
CA ARG A 43 35.18 0.24 -18.87
C ARG A 43 35.62 -1.12 -18.34
N ARG A 44 35.38 -1.40 -17.05
CA ARG A 44 35.78 -2.65 -16.38
C ARG A 44 35.06 -3.87 -16.96
N TYR A 45 33.78 -3.74 -17.26
CA TYR A 45 32.93 -4.86 -17.72
C TYR A 45 32.69 -4.86 -19.23
N ARG A 46 33.41 -4.01 -19.98
CA ARG A 46 33.37 -4.00 -21.45
C ARG A 46 33.60 -5.41 -21.99
N GLY A 47 32.75 -5.83 -22.94
CA GLY A 47 32.82 -7.15 -23.56
C GLY A 47 32.00 -8.23 -22.85
N ILE A 48 31.51 -8.00 -21.63
CA ILE A 48 30.47 -8.86 -21.04
C ILE A 48 29.13 -8.51 -21.69
N PRO A 49 28.46 -9.45 -22.39
CA PRO A 49 27.25 -9.13 -23.15
C PRO A 49 26.10 -8.69 -22.23
N SER A 50 25.19 -7.87 -22.76
CA SER A 50 24.02 -7.39 -22.03
C SER A 50 23.03 -8.48 -21.62
N SER A 51 23.15 -9.69 -22.19
CA SER A 51 22.43 -10.89 -21.74
C SER A 51 22.93 -11.47 -20.42
N GLN A 52 24.07 -11.00 -19.91
CA GLN A 52 24.65 -11.41 -18.63
C GLN A 52 24.79 -10.26 -17.64
N LEU A 53 24.85 -9.01 -18.10
CA LEU A 53 25.05 -7.83 -17.26
C LEU A 53 24.26 -6.62 -17.75
N SER A 54 23.51 -5.97 -16.88
CA SER A 54 22.91 -4.65 -17.11
C SER A 54 23.29 -3.67 -16.00
N PHE A 55 23.16 -2.38 -16.28
CA PHE A 55 23.32 -1.32 -15.29
C PHE A 55 21.98 -0.70 -14.97
N ASN A 56 21.54 -0.80 -13.73
CA ASN A 56 20.37 -0.09 -13.21
C ASN A 56 20.86 1.16 -12.45
N LEU A 57 20.67 2.34 -13.04
CA LEU A 57 21.49 3.49 -12.66
C LEU A 57 21.28 3.95 -11.21
N PHE A 58 20.04 3.99 -10.76
CA PHE A 58 19.67 4.53 -9.45
C PHE A 58 18.44 3.82 -8.91
N ASN A 59 18.50 3.46 -7.64
CA ASN A 59 17.39 2.91 -6.90
C ASN A 59 16.37 3.99 -6.54
N GLU A 60 15.12 3.80 -6.95
CA GLU A 60 13.94 4.52 -6.45
C GLU A 60 14.00 6.07 -6.44
N PRO A 61 14.40 6.76 -7.52
CA PRO A 61 14.37 8.22 -7.58
C PRO A 61 13.08 8.83 -7.02
N ASN A 62 13.23 9.73 -6.06
CA ASN A 62 12.11 10.38 -5.38
C ASN A 62 12.40 11.87 -5.16
N ALA A 63 11.32 12.67 -5.13
CA ALA A 63 11.37 14.12 -5.00
C ALA A 63 12.25 14.83 -6.05
N VAL A 64 12.32 14.26 -7.26
CA VAL A 64 12.97 14.84 -8.44
C VAL A 64 11.93 14.96 -9.55
N ASN A 65 11.97 16.06 -10.31
CA ASN A 65 11.12 16.18 -11.50
C ASN A 65 11.68 15.35 -12.65
N ALA A 66 10.83 15.05 -13.64
CA ALA A 66 11.16 14.14 -14.72
C ALA A 66 12.28 14.69 -15.62
N GLU A 67 12.28 16.01 -15.87
CA GLU A 67 13.25 16.66 -16.75
C GLU A 67 14.66 16.68 -16.15
N VAL A 68 14.81 17.02 -14.87
CA VAL A 68 16.11 16.99 -14.18
C VAL A 68 16.63 15.56 -14.10
N TYR A 69 15.75 14.60 -13.80
CA TYR A 69 16.13 13.19 -13.78
C TYR A 69 16.68 12.76 -15.14
N ALA A 70 15.99 13.08 -16.23
CA ALA A 70 16.44 12.76 -17.59
C ALA A 70 17.74 13.46 -17.98
N GLN A 71 17.97 14.70 -17.57
CA GLN A 71 19.23 15.41 -17.80
C GLN A 71 20.42 14.70 -17.13
N VAL A 72 20.26 14.29 -15.87
CA VAL A 72 21.28 13.53 -15.13
C VAL A 72 21.53 12.17 -15.77
N VAL A 73 20.46 11.42 -16.10
CA VAL A 73 20.57 10.13 -16.77
C VAL A 73 21.27 10.26 -18.12
N ASN A 74 20.93 11.27 -18.93
CA ASN A 74 21.58 11.51 -20.22
C ASN A 74 23.10 11.71 -20.08
N LYS A 75 23.54 12.47 -19.06
CA LYS A 75 24.97 12.69 -18.78
C LYS A 75 25.69 11.36 -18.46
N ILE A 76 25.05 10.49 -17.68
CA ILE A 76 25.61 9.21 -17.26
C ILE A 76 25.58 8.17 -18.38
N VAL A 77 24.47 8.06 -19.11
CA VAL A 77 24.34 7.20 -20.29
C VAL A 77 25.38 7.58 -21.33
N THR A 78 25.62 8.87 -21.55
CA THR A 78 26.68 9.37 -22.45
C THR A 78 28.07 8.93 -21.97
N ALA A 79 28.34 8.99 -20.67
CA ALA A 79 29.61 8.55 -20.10
C ALA A 79 29.82 7.02 -20.22
N ILE A 80 28.77 6.23 -19.96
CA ILE A 80 28.75 4.78 -20.18
C ILE A 80 28.99 4.47 -21.66
N GLY A 81 28.25 5.10 -22.57
CA GLY A 81 28.31 4.82 -24.01
C GLY A 81 29.66 5.12 -24.66
N LYS A 82 30.43 6.08 -24.12
CA LYS A 82 31.84 6.30 -24.51
C LYS A 82 32.73 5.10 -24.17
N GLN A 83 32.33 4.29 -23.19
CA GLN A 83 33.06 3.11 -22.77
C GLN A 83 32.44 1.81 -23.30
N ASP A 84 31.13 1.71 -23.44
CA ASP A 84 30.42 0.53 -23.92
C ASP A 84 29.06 0.94 -24.48
N SER A 85 28.95 1.09 -25.80
CA SER A 85 27.72 1.54 -26.47
C SER A 85 26.60 0.51 -26.48
N GLU A 86 26.93 -0.77 -26.25
CA GLU A 86 25.98 -1.88 -26.32
C GLU A 86 25.42 -2.28 -24.93
N ARG A 87 25.85 -1.59 -23.87
CA ARG A 87 25.41 -1.87 -22.51
C ARG A 87 23.91 -1.58 -22.35
N LEU A 88 23.15 -2.60 -21.94
CA LEU A 88 21.78 -2.43 -21.49
C LEU A 88 21.77 -1.62 -20.19
N ILE A 89 21.05 -0.50 -20.23
CA ILE A 89 20.84 0.40 -19.10
C ILE A 89 19.36 0.36 -18.71
N ILE A 90 19.09 0.29 -17.41
CA ILE A 90 17.78 0.27 -16.78
C ILE A 90 17.68 1.48 -15.86
N CYS A 91 16.55 2.17 -15.89
CA CYS A 91 16.27 3.30 -15.00
C CYS A 91 14.99 3.04 -14.22
N ASP A 92 15.03 3.20 -12.91
CA ASP A 92 13.82 3.14 -12.10
C ASP A 92 12.91 4.32 -12.42
N GLY A 93 11.61 4.10 -12.29
CA GLY A 93 10.62 5.17 -12.29
C GLY A 93 10.87 6.18 -11.16
N ILE A 94 10.32 7.39 -11.32
CA ILE A 94 10.26 8.34 -10.21
C ILE A 94 9.18 7.93 -9.20
N LYS A 95 9.10 8.65 -8.07
CA LYS A 95 8.21 8.32 -6.95
C LYS A 95 8.44 6.90 -6.46
N TRP A 96 9.69 6.61 -6.09
CA TRP A 96 10.10 5.29 -5.60
C TRP A 96 9.78 4.16 -6.60
N GLY A 97 10.13 4.36 -7.88
CA GLY A 97 9.91 3.35 -8.90
C GLY A 97 8.45 3.17 -9.34
N THR A 98 7.49 3.99 -8.88
CA THR A 98 6.07 3.75 -9.19
C THR A 98 5.56 4.49 -10.42
N GLN A 99 6.30 5.48 -10.95
CA GLN A 99 5.85 6.30 -12.07
C GLN A 99 6.82 6.25 -13.27
N PRO A 100 6.34 5.96 -14.50
CA PRO A 100 7.16 6.01 -15.72
C PRO A 100 7.62 7.44 -16.06
N VAL A 101 8.69 7.54 -16.85
CA VAL A 101 9.36 8.82 -17.17
C VAL A 101 9.55 8.94 -18.68
N ALA A 102 8.69 9.71 -19.34
CA ALA A 102 8.67 9.85 -20.80
C ALA A 102 9.95 10.51 -21.35
N GLU A 103 10.56 11.36 -20.54
CA GLU A 103 11.78 12.11 -20.84
C GLU A 103 13.00 11.19 -20.98
N LEU A 104 12.94 9.94 -20.49
CA LEU A 104 13.98 8.94 -20.68
C LEU A 104 13.87 8.17 -22.01
N VAL A 105 12.73 8.23 -22.70
CA VAL A 105 12.49 7.48 -23.94
C VAL A 105 13.54 7.76 -25.02
N PRO A 106 13.97 9.01 -25.28
CA PRO A 106 15.02 9.29 -26.26
C PRO A 106 16.36 8.63 -25.93
N LEU A 107 16.61 8.29 -24.67
CA LEU A 107 17.86 7.69 -24.19
C LEU A 107 17.91 6.17 -24.39
N LYS A 108 16.82 5.55 -24.86
CA LYS A 108 16.71 4.11 -25.18
C LYS A 108 17.09 3.20 -24.01
N VAL A 109 16.78 3.62 -22.79
CA VAL A 109 16.93 2.80 -21.57
C VAL A 109 15.68 1.94 -21.36
N ALA A 110 15.85 0.78 -20.74
CA ALA A 110 14.73 0.03 -20.16
C ALA A 110 14.28 0.69 -18.84
N MET A 111 13.09 0.36 -18.36
CA MET A 111 12.57 0.89 -17.10
C MET A 111 12.28 -0.19 -16.07
N SER A 112 12.44 0.17 -14.81
CA SER A 112 12.10 -0.66 -13.65
C SER A 112 10.97 -0.01 -12.87
N THR A 113 9.96 -0.81 -12.54
CA THR A 113 8.88 -0.45 -11.60
C THR A 113 9.01 -1.26 -10.31
N HIS A 114 8.56 -0.73 -9.17
CA HIS A 114 8.59 -1.45 -7.89
C HIS A 114 7.16 -1.71 -7.40
N CYS A 115 6.93 -2.87 -6.77
CA CYS A 115 5.61 -3.24 -6.26
C CYS A 115 5.63 -3.64 -4.79
N TYR A 116 5.28 -2.68 -3.95
CA TYR A 116 5.01 -2.89 -2.52
C TYR A 116 3.58 -2.50 -2.11
N LYS A 117 2.69 -2.23 -3.08
CA LYS A 117 1.32 -1.82 -2.79
C LYS A 117 0.43 -3.05 -2.49
N PRO A 118 -0.45 -3.00 -1.49
CA PRO A 118 -0.56 -1.97 -0.46
C PRO A 118 0.46 -2.18 0.68
N MET A 119 0.95 -1.07 1.25
CA MET A 119 1.98 -1.09 2.30
C MET A 119 1.53 -1.81 3.58
N ASN A 120 0.22 -1.86 3.86
CA ASN A 120 -0.29 -2.64 4.99
C ASN A 120 -0.03 -4.14 4.81
N VAL A 121 -0.07 -4.67 3.59
CA VAL A 121 0.24 -6.08 3.32
C VAL A 121 1.75 -6.29 3.29
N THR A 122 2.50 -5.46 2.59
CA THR A 122 3.93 -5.73 2.33
C THR A 122 4.86 -5.32 3.47
N HIS A 123 4.43 -4.39 4.33
CA HIS A 123 5.24 -3.78 5.38
C HIS A 123 4.53 -3.76 6.75
N TYR A 124 3.60 -4.69 6.99
CA TYR A 124 3.00 -4.89 8.31
C TYR A 124 4.08 -5.04 9.39
N ASN A 125 4.00 -4.25 10.46
CA ASN A 125 4.98 -4.23 11.56
C ASN A 125 6.46 -3.96 11.17
N ALA A 126 6.72 -3.40 9.99
CA ALA A 126 8.06 -2.99 9.59
C ALA A 126 8.47 -1.67 10.28
N SER A 127 9.45 -1.75 11.19
CA SER A 127 9.89 -0.62 12.03
C SER A 127 10.45 0.60 11.29
N TRP A 128 10.81 0.46 10.01
CA TRP A 128 11.36 1.53 9.18
C TRP A 128 10.30 2.32 8.40
N VAL A 129 9.02 1.92 8.46
CA VAL A 129 7.89 2.67 7.93
C VAL A 129 6.87 3.00 9.02
N ALA A 130 5.90 3.85 8.72
CA ALA A 130 4.81 4.16 9.65
C ALA A 130 3.75 3.03 9.72
N SER A 131 4.16 1.83 10.12
CA SER A 131 3.29 0.64 10.18
C SER A 131 2.60 0.43 11.53
N LYS A 132 2.88 1.27 12.53
CA LYS A 132 2.42 1.06 13.92
C LYS A 132 0.89 0.96 14.06
N ASP A 133 0.16 1.59 13.15
CA ASP A 133 -1.30 1.66 13.16
C ASP A 133 -1.92 0.71 12.12
N TYR A 134 -1.11 -0.12 11.44
CA TYR A 134 -1.63 -1.12 10.52
C TYR A 134 -2.35 -2.22 11.29
N THR A 135 -3.54 -2.57 10.85
CA THR A 135 -4.23 -3.77 11.32
C THR A 135 -3.61 -5.03 10.70
N GLN A 136 -3.92 -6.18 11.30
CA GLN A 136 -3.49 -7.45 10.76
C GLN A 136 -3.97 -7.60 9.30
N PRO A 137 -3.07 -7.83 8.33
CA PRO A 137 -3.44 -7.78 6.92
C PRO A 137 -4.35 -8.93 6.50
N THR A 138 -5.20 -8.67 5.51
CA THR A 138 -5.95 -9.67 4.75
C THR A 138 -5.67 -9.51 3.26
N TRP A 139 -5.89 -10.56 2.48
CA TRP A 139 -5.91 -10.47 1.03
C TRP A 139 -6.94 -11.45 0.44
N PRO A 140 -7.86 -11.00 -0.44
CA PRO A 140 -8.10 -9.59 -0.80
C PRO A 140 -8.59 -8.74 0.39
N ILE A 141 -8.57 -7.42 0.25
CA ILE A 141 -9.02 -6.49 1.32
C ILE A 141 -10.45 -6.07 1.03
N ALA A 142 -11.37 -6.33 1.97
CA ALA A 142 -12.75 -5.86 1.87
C ALA A 142 -12.80 -4.33 1.98
N VAL A 143 -13.53 -3.67 1.08
CA VAL A 143 -13.69 -2.21 1.05
C VAL A 143 -15.04 -1.81 1.60
N ALA A 144 -15.02 -1.02 2.68
CA ALA A 144 -16.16 -0.31 3.22
C ALA A 144 -15.76 1.11 3.61
N PHE A 145 -16.73 2.02 3.69
CA PHE A 145 -16.49 3.44 3.96
C PHE A 145 -17.07 3.87 5.31
N GLY A 146 -16.34 4.74 6.01
CA GLY A 146 -16.60 5.12 7.39
C GLY A 146 -17.06 6.56 7.61
N THR A 147 -17.12 7.38 6.55
CA THR A 147 -17.68 8.72 6.64
C THR A 147 -19.20 8.64 6.59
N LEU A 148 -19.85 9.01 7.70
CA LEU A 148 -21.30 9.02 7.87
C LEU A 148 -21.82 10.45 7.87
N TYR A 149 -22.90 10.70 7.17
CA TYR A 149 -23.46 12.04 6.98
C TYR A 149 -24.85 12.15 7.58
N ALA A 150 -25.16 13.30 8.18
CA ALA A 150 -26.51 13.61 8.57
C ALA A 150 -27.41 13.75 7.33
N PRO A 151 -28.71 13.39 7.43
CA PRO A 151 -29.65 13.52 6.32
C PRO A 151 -29.73 14.97 5.82
N GLY A 152 -29.71 15.15 4.50
CA GLY A 152 -29.92 16.46 3.87
C GLY A 152 -28.69 17.37 3.80
N LYS A 153 -27.49 16.89 4.20
CA LYS A 153 -26.24 17.62 3.97
C LYS A 153 -26.04 17.90 2.47
N SER A 154 -25.76 19.15 2.12
CA SER A 154 -25.67 19.58 0.72
C SER A 154 -24.44 19.02 -0.01
N GLY A 155 -24.57 18.84 -1.33
CA GLY A 155 -23.47 18.44 -2.21
C GLY A 155 -23.08 16.96 -2.14
N LEU A 156 -23.95 16.09 -1.62
CA LEU A 156 -23.74 14.65 -1.55
C LEU A 156 -24.78 13.90 -2.38
N GLN A 157 -24.42 12.71 -2.87
CA GLN A 157 -25.37 11.81 -3.52
C GLN A 157 -26.32 11.16 -2.50
N GLN A 158 -27.53 10.80 -2.94
CA GLN A 158 -28.56 10.24 -2.06
C GLN A 158 -28.11 8.97 -1.33
N ALA A 159 -27.33 8.12 -1.99
CA ALA A 159 -26.80 6.88 -1.41
C ALA A 159 -25.78 7.13 -0.27
N SER A 160 -25.17 8.32 -0.18
CA SER A 160 -24.23 8.65 0.91
C SER A 160 -24.93 8.82 2.26
N PHE A 161 -26.25 9.02 2.29
CA PHE A 161 -27.04 9.10 3.53
C PHE A 161 -27.48 7.74 4.06
N GLU A 162 -27.24 6.65 3.32
CA GLU A 162 -27.61 5.31 3.74
C GLU A 162 -26.77 4.88 4.95
N PRO A 163 -27.38 4.20 5.95
CA PRO A 163 -26.63 3.68 7.08
C PRO A 163 -25.58 2.68 6.61
N MET A 164 -24.46 2.60 7.33
CA MET A 164 -23.61 1.42 7.24
C MET A 164 -24.41 0.20 7.69
N VAL A 165 -24.38 -0.85 6.90
CA VAL A 165 -25.09 -2.11 7.21
C VAL A 165 -24.08 -3.20 7.48
N ILE A 166 -24.22 -3.87 8.63
CA ILE A 166 -23.47 -5.07 9.00
C ILE A 166 -24.47 -6.22 9.18
N GLU A 167 -24.46 -7.18 8.26
CA GLU A 167 -25.25 -8.41 8.36
C GLU A 167 -24.41 -9.55 8.91
N GLY A 168 -24.97 -10.39 9.75
CA GLY A 168 -24.24 -11.50 10.35
C GLY A 168 -25.11 -12.32 11.29
N LYS A 169 -24.66 -13.52 11.64
CA LYS A 169 -25.36 -14.36 12.62
C LYS A 169 -24.80 -14.13 14.03
N PHE A 170 -25.37 -13.17 14.76
CA PHE A 170 -24.93 -12.83 16.12
C PHE A 170 -25.59 -13.76 17.15
N ASN A 171 -25.18 -15.03 17.21
CA ASN A 171 -25.83 -16.05 18.05
C ASN A 171 -25.74 -15.80 19.57
N GLU A 172 -24.82 -14.94 19.99
CA GLU A 172 -24.56 -14.57 21.38
C GLU A 172 -24.36 -13.05 21.48
N PRO A 173 -24.49 -12.44 22.68
CA PRO A 173 -24.23 -11.02 22.84
C PRO A 173 -22.82 -10.69 22.33
N THR A 174 -22.74 -9.72 21.43
CA THR A 174 -21.52 -9.42 20.67
C THR A 174 -21.16 -7.96 20.86
N ALA A 175 -19.90 -7.66 21.16
CA ALA A 175 -19.41 -6.29 21.24
C ALA A 175 -19.09 -5.78 19.82
N LEU A 176 -19.70 -4.66 19.45
CA LEU A 176 -19.34 -3.84 18.29
C LEU A 176 -18.57 -2.61 18.77
N ARG A 177 -17.28 -2.57 18.49
CA ARG A 177 -16.45 -1.39 18.69
C ARG A 177 -16.52 -0.50 17.47
N LEU A 178 -16.76 0.79 17.69
CA LEU A 178 -16.71 1.84 16.67
C LEU A 178 -15.56 2.79 17.04
N HIS A 179 -14.54 2.86 16.20
CA HIS A 179 -13.45 3.83 16.39
C HIS A 179 -13.82 5.15 15.70
N VAL A 180 -14.26 6.13 16.49
CA VAL A 180 -14.60 7.46 15.99
C VAL A 180 -13.32 8.28 15.85
N ASP A 181 -12.97 8.59 14.61
CA ASP A 181 -11.78 9.35 14.25
C ASP A 181 -12.04 10.85 14.38
N LYS A 182 -13.01 11.38 13.62
CA LYS A 182 -13.25 12.81 13.50
C LYS A 182 -14.73 13.15 13.44
N VAL A 183 -15.13 14.24 14.08
CA VAL A 183 -16.50 14.77 14.06
C VAL A 183 -16.49 16.22 13.58
N SER A 184 -17.46 16.56 12.73
CA SER A 184 -17.67 17.94 12.27
C SER A 184 -18.87 18.55 12.96
N ASN A 185 -18.69 19.74 13.52
CA ASN A 185 -19.67 20.58 14.23
C ASN A 185 -20.44 19.86 15.35
N ASN A 186 -21.36 18.99 14.99
CA ASN A 186 -22.07 18.07 15.86
C ASN A 186 -22.58 16.91 15.02
N ALA A 187 -22.76 15.74 15.61
CA ALA A 187 -23.33 14.57 14.96
C ALA A 187 -24.04 13.68 15.99
N THR A 188 -25.22 13.16 15.67
CA THR A 188 -25.86 12.12 16.48
C THR A 188 -25.69 10.77 15.79
N LEU A 189 -24.88 9.90 16.40
CA LEU A 189 -24.64 8.54 15.92
C LEU A 189 -25.65 7.58 16.54
N LEU A 190 -26.40 6.88 15.71
CA LEU A 190 -27.39 5.88 16.08
C LEU A 190 -26.92 4.50 15.63
N VAL A 191 -27.01 3.53 16.53
CA VAL A 191 -26.82 2.11 16.23
C VAL A 191 -28.10 1.35 16.50
N GLN A 192 -28.56 0.58 15.52
CA GLN A 192 -29.75 -0.26 15.64
C GLN A 192 -29.40 -1.71 15.36
N ALA A 193 -30.04 -2.64 16.06
CA ALA A 193 -30.04 -4.07 15.74
C ALA A 193 -31.45 -4.49 15.35
N ASP A 194 -31.59 -5.07 14.15
CA ASP A 194 -32.86 -5.51 13.55
C ASP A 194 -33.97 -4.41 13.63
N GLY A 195 -33.56 -3.16 13.45
CA GLY A 195 -34.43 -1.98 13.48
C GLY A 195 -34.70 -1.39 14.87
N GLN A 196 -34.24 -2.02 15.96
CA GLN A 196 -34.37 -1.50 17.32
C GLN A 196 -33.12 -0.70 17.71
N THR A 197 -33.31 0.49 18.28
CA THR A 197 -32.19 1.29 18.82
C THR A 197 -31.52 0.56 19.97
N ILE A 198 -30.23 0.28 19.83
CA ILE A 198 -29.41 -0.34 20.89
C ILE A 198 -28.40 0.64 21.48
N TRP A 199 -28.08 1.72 20.78
CA TRP A 199 -27.21 2.78 21.27
C TRP A 199 -27.40 4.07 20.48
N GLU A 200 -27.32 5.21 21.15
CA GLU A 200 -27.36 6.54 20.54
C GLU A 200 -26.44 7.47 21.34
N LYS A 201 -25.65 8.29 20.62
CA LYS A 201 -24.80 9.31 21.25
C LYS A 201 -24.75 10.57 20.40
N ALA A 202 -24.91 11.72 21.06
CA ALA A 202 -24.63 13.02 20.47
C ALA A 202 -23.16 13.40 20.71
N PHE A 203 -22.50 13.82 19.63
CA PHE A 203 -21.18 14.40 19.60
C PHE A 203 -21.33 15.89 19.29
N VAL A 204 -20.68 16.75 20.05
CA VAL A 204 -20.72 18.21 19.86
C VAL A 204 -19.30 18.72 19.90
N CYS A 205 -18.83 19.33 18.81
CA CYS A 205 -17.53 19.95 18.70
C CYS A 205 -17.57 21.38 19.24
N GLY A 206 -16.44 21.87 19.73
CA GLY A 206 -16.33 23.25 20.20
C GLY A 206 -14.89 23.64 20.48
N PRO A 207 -14.66 24.90 20.90
CA PRO A 207 -13.35 25.33 21.34
C PRO A 207 -12.96 24.65 22.66
N GLY A 208 -11.65 24.50 22.90
CA GLY A 208 -11.12 23.98 24.16
C GLY A 208 -11.18 22.46 24.30
N ASP A 209 -11.33 22.00 25.54
CA ASP A 209 -11.26 20.59 25.90
C ASP A 209 -12.62 19.87 25.77
N GLY A 210 -12.58 18.58 25.44
CA GLY A 210 -13.76 17.72 25.35
C GLY A 210 -13.38 16.24 25.36
N GLU A 211 -14.24 15.37 24.81
CA GLU A 211 -13.91 13.96 24.60
C GLU A 211 -12.85 13.76 23.49
N TRP A 212 -12.55 14.82 22.74
CA TRP A 212 -11.57 14.86 21.65
C TRP A 212 -10.15 15.16 22.12
N LYS A 213 -9.16 14.71 21.34
CA LYS A 213 -7.73 15.02 21.51
C LYS A 213 -7.39 16.41 21.00
N GLU A 214 -8.01 16.81 19.89
CA GLU A 214 -7.73 18.07 19.20
C GLU A 214 -9.01 18.69 18.65
N SER A 215 -9.08 20.02 18.62
CA SER A 215 -10.17 20.79 18.02
C SER A 215 -9.62 21.89 17.13
N GLN A 216 -10.15 21.99 15.92
CA GLN A 216 -9.76 22.99 14.93
C GLN A 216 -11.00 23.75 14.45
N HIS A 217 -10.96 25.08 14.54
CA HIS A 217 -11.93 25.94 13.86
C HIS A 217 -11.54 26.09 12.39
N LEU A 218 -12.52 25.88 11.50
CA LEU A 218 -12.38 26.08 10.06
C LEU A 218 -13.21 27.30 9.67
N PRO A 219 -12.57 28.47 9.50
CA PRO A 219 -13.27 29.73 9.25
C PRO A 219 -14.11 29.73 7.98
N GLU A 220 -13.73 28.92 6.98
CA GLU A 220 -14.43 28.84 5.69
C GLU A 220 -15.87 28.33 5.82
N TRP A 221 -16.15 27.54 6.86
CA TRP A 221 -17.47 26.95 7.13
C TRP A 221 -18.02 27.32 8.51
N ASP A 222 -17.34 28.21 9.22
CA ASP A 222 -17.59 28.55 10.63
C ASP A 222 -17.91 27.31 11.51
N THR A 223 -17.06 26.29 11.37
CA THR A 223 -17.31 24.96 11.95
C THR A 223 -16.08 24.48 12.71
N TYR A 224 -16.30 23.84 13.86
CA TYR A 224 -15.27 23.09 14.56
C TYR A 224 -15.21 21.65 14.06
N GLN A 225 -14.01 21.17 13.75
CA GLN A 225 -13.74 19.75 13.57
C GLN A 225 -12.88 19.24 14.73
N CYS A 226 -13.35 18.19 15.39
CA CYS A 226 -12.68 17.59 16.53
C CYS A 226 -12.16 16.19 16.18
N VAL A 227 -10.89 15.92 16.52
CA VAL A 227 -10.26 14.59 16.40
C VAL A 227 -10.52 13.84 17.70
N TYR A 228 -11.38 12.83 17.64
CA TYR A 228 -11.71 11.98 18.77
C TYR A 228 -10.68 10.88 18.98
N ASP A 229 -10.34 10.14 17.91
CA ASP A 229 -9.42 8.99 17.95
C ASP A 229 -9.69 8.10 19.18
N ARG A 230 -10.96 7.63 19.26
CA ARG A 230 -11.53 7.00 20.45
C ARG A 230 -12.53 5.90 20.10
N ASP A 231 -12.47 4.82 20.87
CA ASP A 231 -13.39 3.69 20.76
C ASP A 231 -14.67 3.88 21.57
N TYR A 232 -15.79 3.45 20.98
CA TYR A 232 -17.09 3.30 21.64
C TYR A 232 -17.59 1.88 21.41
N VAL A 233 -17.97 1.19 22.49
CA VAL A 233 -18.42 -0.21 22.43
C VAL A 233 -19.93 -0.27 22.60
N VAL A 234 -20.59 -0.93 21.66
CA VAL A 234 -22.04 -1.16 21.62
C VAL A 234 -22.29 -2.67 21.72
N ASN A 235 -23.23 -3.07 22.58
CA ASN A 235 -23.60 -4.48 22.72
C ASN A 235 -24.71 -4.84 21.73
N ILE A 236 -24.37 -5.64 20.73
CA ILE A 236 -25.35 -6.26 19.82
C ILE A 236 -26.07 -7.39 20.59
N PRO A 237 -27.41 -7.38 20.64
CA PRO A 237 -28.18 -8.45 21.24
C PRO A 237 -27.95 -9.82 20.58
N ALA A 238 -28.10 -10.89 21.36
CA ALA A 238 -28.08 -12.24 20.82
C ALA A 238 -29.24 -12.47 19.83
N HIS A 239 -29.00 -13.33 18.85
CA HIS A 239 -29.90 -13.67 17.75
C HIS A 239 -30.19 -12.54 16.78
N SER A 240 -29.48 -11.42 16.87
CA SER A 240 -29.55 -10.38 15.86
C SER A 240 -28.97 -10.82 14.52
N SER A 241 -29.51 -10.23 13.45
CA SER A 241 -29.16 -10.57 12.06
C SER A 241 -28.57 -9.40 11.29
N LYS A 242 -28.93 -8.18 11.70
CA LYS A 242 -28.56 -6.95 11.01
C LYS A 242 -28.29 -5.84 12.02
N VAL A 243 -27.19 -5.14 11.83
CA VAL A 243 -26.85 -3.93 12.58
C VAL A 243 -26.73 -2.77 11.58
N THR A 244 -27.27 -1.61 11.95
CA THR A 244 -27.11 -0.38 11.18
C THR A 244 -26.43 0.69 12.02
N VAL A 245 -25.54 1.46 11.39
CA VAL A 245 -24.85 2.59 12.01
C VAL A 245 -25.06 3.82 11.12
N ALA A 246 -25.64 4.88 11.67
CA ALA A 246 -25.94 6.11 10.92
C ALA A 246 -25.77 7.37 11.75
N VAL A 247 -25.39 8.46 11.08
CA VAL A 247 -25.57 9.81 11.64
C VAL A 247 -26.99 10.26 11.31
N THR A 248 -27.79 10.57 12.33
CA THR A 248 -29.22 10.93 12.16
C THR A 248 -29.48 12.43 12.27
N LYS A 249 -28.56 13.18 12.90
CA LYS A 249 -28.63 14.64 13.08
C LYS A 249 -27.22 15.22 13.04
N GLY A 250 -27.15 16.52 12.74
CA GLY A 250 -25.91 17.28 12.76
C GLY A 250 -25.28 17.42 11.37
N ASP A 251 -23.96 17.26 11.28
CA ASP A 251 -23.19 17.42 10.05
C ASP A 251 -22.65 16.07 9.55
N TRP A 252 -21.47 15.63 9.99
CA TRP A 252 -20.92 14.32 9.66
C TRP A 252 -19.93 13.84 10.73
N LEU A 253 -19.67 12.54 10.72
CA LEU A 253 -18.70 11.87 11.59
C LEU A 253 -17.95 10.80 10.78
N ARG A 254 -16.68 10.55 11.13
CA ARG A 254 -15.85 9.48 10.56
C ARG A 254 -15.61 8.39 11.59
N ILE A 255 -15.89 7.15 11.18
CA ILE A 255 -15.47 5.94 11.85
C ILE A 255 -14.32 5.35 11.02
N SER A 256 -13.10 5.29 11.55
CA SER A 256 -11.97 4.73 10.79
C SER A 256 -11.90 3.20 10.86
N GLN A 257 -12.57 2.60 11.84
CA GLN A 257 -12.48 1.17 12.09
C GLN A 257 -13.72 0.65 12.84
N ILE A 258 -14.13 -0.56 12.51
CA ILE A 258 -15.04 -1.35 13.35
C ILE A 258 -14.33 -2.60 13.87
N GLY A 259 -14.70 -2.99 15.08
CA GLY A 259 -14.26 -4.24 15.70
C GLY A 259 -15.47 -5.06 16.14
N ILE A 260 -15.46 -6.36 15.89
CA ILE A 260 -16.49 -7.29 16.35
C ILE A 260 -15.84 -8.35 17.23
N ALA A 261 -16.24 -8.42 18.49
CA ALA A 261 -15.72 -9.37 19.46
C ALA A 261 -16.84 -10.15 20.15
N THR A 262 -16.64 -11.45 20.30
CA THR A 262 -17.48 -12.32 21.13
C THR A 262 -16.68 -12.75 22.36
N SER A 263 -17.37 -13.05 23.46
CA SER A 263 -16.72 -13.35 24.74
C SER A 263 -15.66 -14.45 24.58
N GLY A 264 -14.43 -14.17 25.02
CA GLY A 264 -13.32 -15.11 24.99
C GLY A 264 -12.68 -15.36 23.61
N LYS A 265 -13.07 -14.62 22.56
CA LYS A 265 -12.44 -14.71 21.23
C LYS A 265 -11.72 -13.41 20.86
N PRO A 266 -10.67 -13.47 20.03
CA PRO A 266 -10.04 -12.28 19.48
C PRO A 266 -11.05 -11.38 18.74
N GLU A 267 -10.82 -10.07 18.79
CA GLU A 267 -11.60 -9.12 18.00
C GLU A 267 -11.29 -9.28 16.51
N HIS A 268 -12.34 -9.27 15.68
CA HIS A 268 -12.20 -9.16 14.24
C HIS A 268 -12.33 -7.70 13.83
N ILE A 269 -11.30 -7.19 13.16
CA ILE A 269 -11.17 -5.76 12.84
C ILE A 269 -11.39 -5.55 11.34
N GLN A 270 -12.14 -4.51 10.99
CA GLN A 270 -12.27 -4.00 9.63
C GLN A 270 -11.92 -2.51 9.61
N ASP A 271 -10.89 -2.16 8.85
CA ASP A 271 -10.57 -0.77 8.56
C ASP A 271 -11.56 -0.20 7.54
N LEU A 272 -11.90 1.08 7.73
CA LEU A 272 -12.84 1.79 6.87
C LEU A 272 -12.12 2.88 6.11
N ARG A 273 -12.48 3.02 4.83
CA ARG A 273 -12.02 4.10 3.97
C ARG A 273 -12.81 5.37 4.28
N ASN A 274 -12.14 6.53 4.32
CA ASN A 274 -12.77 7.80 4.69
C ASN A 274 -12.93 8.76 3.50
N ASP A 275 -12.99 8.20 2.29
CA ASP A 275 -13.29 8.93 1.06
C ASP A 275 -14.60 9.73 1.22
N TRP A 276 -14.58 10.97 0.73
CA TRP A 276 -15.75 11.84 0.76
C TRP A 276 -16.80 11.40 -0.25
N ASP A 277 -18.07 11.58 0.12
CA ASP A 277 -19.24 11.26 -0.71
C ASP A 277 -19.25 9.82 -1.27
N LYS A 278 -18.82 8.84 -0.45
CA LYS A 278 -18.95 7.41 -0.73
C LYS A 278 -20.01 6.78 0.17
N PRO A 279 -20.91 5.93 -0.38
CA PRO A 279 -21.81 5.14 0.44
C PRO A 279 -20.97 4.20 1.31
N THR A 280 -21.32 4.11 2.58
CA THR A 280 -20.65 3.27 3.59
C THR A 280 -20.58 1.80 3.16
N GLY A 281 -21.65 1.35 2.49
CA GLY A 281 -21.76 0.03 1.90
C GLY A 281 -22.35 -1.00 2.87
N HIS A 282 -22.37 -2.23 2.38
CA HIS A 282 -22.88 -3.39 3.07
C HIS A 282 -21.71 -4.33 3.40
N LEU A 283 -21.61 -4.71 4.67
CA LEU A 283 -20.66 -5.69 5.16
C LEU A 283 -21.41 -6.93 5.63
N THR A 284 -20.93 -8.10 5.23
CA THR A 284 -21.37 -9.39 5.78
C THR A 284 -20.28 -9.92 6.69
N TYR A 285 -20.59 -10.07 7.97
CA TYR A 285 -19.73 -10.66 9.00
C TYR A 285 -19.94 -12.18 9.06
N GLN A 286 -18.90 -12.93 8.69
CA GLN A 286 -18.94 -14.38 8.55
C GLN A 286 -17.74 -15.08 9.22
N PRO A 287 -17.63 -15.05 10.56
CA PRO A 287 -16.45 -15.53 11.28
C PRO A 287 -16.18 -17.05 11.14
N GLN A 288 -17.14 -17.83 10.61
CA GLN A 288 -17.02 -19.27 10.43
C GLN A 288 -16.76 -19.69 8.97
N ALA A 289 -16.88 -18.79 8.00
CA ALA A 289 -16.81 -19.11 6.57
C ALA A 289 -15.38 -19.09 5.99
N GLY A 290 -14.36 -18.93 6.83
CA GLY A 290 -12.97 -18.72 6.42
C GLY A 290 -12.61 -17.24 6.26
N LYS A 291 -11.48 -16.96 5.60
CA LYS A 291 -11.06 -15.59 5.25
C LYS A 291 -11.60 -15.24 3.85
N PRO A 292 -12.07 -14.00 3.61
CA PRO A 292 -12.12 -12.88 4.55
C PRO A 292 -13.33 -12.96 5.50
N ILE A 293 -13.14 -12.48 6.73
CA ILE A 293 -14.15 -12.48 7.80
C ILE A 293 -15.26 -11.47 7.51
N PHE A 294 -14.89 -10.33 6.93
CA PHE A 294 -15.81 -9.32 6.41
C PHE A 294 -15.86 -9.44 4.90
N VAL A 295 -17.07 -9.52 4.36
CA VAL A 295 -17.32 -9.55 2.91
C VAL A 295 -18.09 -8.31 2.52
N THR A 296 -17.69 -7.70 1.41
CA THR A 296 -18.29 -6.51 0.83
C THR A 296 -18.56 -6.76 -0.65
N SER A 297 -19.28 -5.85 -1.32
CA SER A 297 -19.45 -5.91 -2.77
C SER A 297 -18.20 -5.49 -3.54
N LYS A 298 -17.22 -4.88 -2.87
CA LYS A 298 -15.98 -4.36 -3.45
C LYS A 298 -14.77 -4.79 -2.65
N PHE A 299 -13.74 -5.24 -3.35
CA PHE A 299 -12.46 -5.60 -2.77
C PHE A 299 -11.31 -4.79 -3.39
N GLU A 300 -10.23 -4.64 -2.65
CA GLU A 300 -8.90 -4.43 -3.21
C GLU A 300 -8.31 -5.83 -3.43
N ASP A 301 -8.35 -6.27 -4.68
CA ASP A 301 -7.99 -7.60 -5.14
C ASP A 301 -6.97 -7.52 -6.29
N ARG A 302 -6.82 -8.61 -7.04
CA ARG A 302 -5.92 -8.70 -8.19
C ARG A 302 -6.14 -7.61 -9.25
N ASP A 303 -7.40 -7.32 -9.59
CA ASP A 303 -7.73 -6.36 -10.64
C ASP A 303 -7.47 -4.95 -10.15
N TRP A 304 -7.87 -4.66 -8.90
CA TRP A 304 -7.48 -3.42 -8.24
C TRP A 304 -5.95 -3.25 -8.21
N LEU A 305 -5.20 -4.30 -7.88
CA LEU A 305 -3.75 -4.23 -7.80
C LEU A 305 -3.12 -3.93 -9.17
N LYS A 306 -3.63 -4.55 -10.23
CA LYS A 306 -3.24 -4.25 -11.62
C LYS A 306 -3.53 -2.79 -11.96
N ASP A 307 -4.74 -2.33 -11.66
CA ASP A 307 -5.15 -0.95 -11.92
C ASP A 307 -4.26 0.06 -11.22
N GLN A 308 -3.87 -0.24 -9.98
CA GLN A 308 -3.09 0.65 -9.13
C GLN A 308 -1.59 0.65 -9.37
N THR A 309 -1.04 -0.40 -9.98
CA THR A 309 0.42 -0.59 -10.10
C THR A 309 0.91 -0.75 -11.52
N MET A 310 0.02 -1.07 -12.47
CA MET A 310 0.44 -1.43 -13.83
C MET A 310 -0.22 -0.58 -14.92
N THR A 311 -1.38 0.04 -14.71
CA THR A 311 -2.11 0.75 -15.78
C THR A 311 -1.26 1.76 -16.53
N ASP A 312 -0.61 2.68 -15.79
CA ASP A 312 0.22 3.72 -16.40
C ASP A 312 1.45 3.12 -17.11
N TRP A 313 2.06 2.10 -16.51
CA TRP A 313 3.21 1.39 -17.07
C TRP A 313 2.86 0.59 -18.33
N LEU A 314 1.71 -0.08 -18.37
CA LEU A 314 1.22 -0.80 -19.55
C LEU A 314 0.91 0.16 -20.70
N ALA A 315 0.27 1.29 -20.40
CA ALA A 315 0.03 2.34 -21.38
C ALA A 315 1.37 2.88 -21.92
N PHE A 316 2.33 3.14 -21.03
CA PHE A 316 3.66 3.60 -21.37
C PHE A 316 4.44 2.62 -22.25
N GLN A 317 4.48 1.33 -21.88
CA GLN A 317 5.10 0.26 -22.68
C GLN A 317 4.52 0.21 -24.08
N LYS A 318 3.19 0.23 -24.19
CA LYS A 318 2.50 0.18 -25.48
C LYS A 318 2.82 1.39 -26.35
N GLN A 319 2.84 2.58 -25.74
CA GLN A 319 3.07 3.83 -26.46
C GLN A 319 4.53 3.97 -26.92
N HIS A 320 5.49 3.61 -26.08
CA HIS A 320 6.91 3.91 -26.30
C HIS A 320 7.77 2.69 -26.67
N GLN A 321 7.21 1.47 -26.63
CA GLN A 321 7.91 0.21 -26.94
C GLN A 321 9.16 0.00 -26.06
N VAL A 322 9.06 0.41 -24.78
CA VAL A 322 10.14 0.29 -23.79
C VAL A 322 9.98 -1.01 -23.00
N GLY A 323 11.09 -1.70 -22.74
CA GLY A 323 11.09 -2.87 -21.85
C GLY A 323 10.85 -2.47 -20.40
N ILE A 324 9.93 -3.16 -19.73
CA ILE A 324 9.60 -2.97 -18.31
C ILE A 324 9.93 -4.24 -17.54
N MET A 325 10.53 -4.07 -16.36
CA MET A 325 10.67 -5.11 -15.35
C MET A 325 10.18 -4.61 -13.99
N VAL A 326 9.85 -5.54 -13.10
CA VAL A 326 9.62 -5.25 -11.68
C VAL A 326 10.94 -5.45 -10.94
N GLY A 327 11.63 -4.35 -10.63
CA GLY A 327 12.95 -4.36 -9.98
C GLY A 327 12.92 -4.93 -8.57
N GLU A 328 11.84 -4.63 -7.85
CA GLU A 328 11.67 -5.04 -6.47
C GLU A 328 10.20 -5.33 -6.16
N PHE A 329 9.99 -6.43 -5.45
CA PHE A 329 8.73 -6.72 -4.77
C PHE A 329 8.98 -7.69 -3.61
N GLY A 330 7.97 -7.85 -2.75
CA GLY A 330 7.96 -8.87 -1.71
C GLY A 330 7.08 -8.47 -0.53
N VAL A 331 7.02 -9.36 0.45
CA VAL A 331 6.22 -9.16 1.66
C VAL A 331 7.12 -9.39 2.87
N TYR A 332 7.11 -8.46 3.82
CA TYR A 332 7.84 -8.59 5.08
C TYR A 332 7.32 -9.79 5.88
N ASN A 333 8.17 -10.33 6.76
CA ASN A 333 7.94 -11.61 7.43
C ASN A 333 6.88 -11.58 8.56
N GLN A 334 6.34 -10.41 8.88
CA GLN A 334 5.31 -10.26 9.92
C GLN A 334 3.88 -10.45 9.39
N THR A 335 3.69 -10.30 8.08
CA THR A 335 2.39 -10.54 7.44
C THR A 335 2.08 -12.03 7.44
N PRO A 336 0.86 -12.47 7.82
CA PRO A 336 0.46 -13.88 7.78
C PRO A 336 0.81 -14.51 6.43
N HIS A 337 1.40 -15.70 6.46
CA HIS A 337 1.99 -16.30 5.26
C HIS A 337 0.96 -16.61 4.18
N ASP A 338 -0.24 -17.04 4.56
CA ASP A 338 -1.34 -17.28 3.61
C ASP A 338 -1.75 -16.00 2.86
N VAL A 339 -1.76 -14.87 3.55
CA VAL A 339 -2.02 -13.54 2.97
C VAL A 339 -0.86 -13.11 2.05
N ALA A 340 0.38 -13.32 2.49
CA ALA A 340 1.56 -13.01 1.68
C ALA A 340 1.56 -13.79 0.35
N LEU A 341 1.33 -15.10 0.39
CA LEU A 341 1.28 -15.95 -0.81
C LEU A 341 0.11 -15.58 -1.73
N ALA A 342 -1.07 -15.26 -1.18
CA ALA A 342 -2.21 -14.85 -1.99
C ALA A 342 -1.95 -13.54 -2.74
N TRP A 343 -1.38 -12.53 -2.06
CA TRP A 343 -0.98 -11.27 -2.69
C TRP A 343 0.14 -11.47 -3.74
N MET A 344 1.17 -12.27 -3.41
CA MET A 344 2.26 -12.57 -4.34
C MET A 344 1.75 -13.27 -5.61
N LYS A 345 0.80 -14.20 -5.47
CA LYS A 345 0.19 -14.89 -6.61
C LYS A 345 -0.50 -13.91 -7.56
N ASP A 346 -1.21 -12.92 -7.04
CA ASP A 346 -1.92 -11.92 -7.85
C ASP A 346 -0.94 -10.99 -8.58
N CYS A 347 0.11 -10.53 -7.90
CA CYS A 347 1.24 -9.83 -8.49
C CYS A 347 1.85 -10.61 -9.66
N LEU A 348 2.32 -11.84 -9.39
CA LEU A 348 2.98 -12.71 -10.36
C LEU A 348 2.07 -13.04 -11.56
N SER A 349 0.77 -13.27 -11.31
CA SER A 349 -0.20 -13.51 -12.37
C SER A 349 -0.35 -12.30 -13.29
N ASN A 350 -0.44 -11.10 -12.72
CA ASN A 350 -0.53 -9.87 -13.51
C ASN A 350 0.74 -9.61 -14.34
N TRP A 351 1.92 -9.82 -13.76
CA TRP A 351 3.18 -9.62 -14.48
C TRP A 351 3.43 -10.65 -15.56
N LYS A 352 3.02 -11.92 -15.34
CA LYS A 352 3.05 -12.96 -16.37
C LYS A 352 2.16 -12.61 -17.56
N GLU A 353 0.96 -12.08 -17.32
CA GLU A 353 0.07 -11.58 -18.39
C GLU A 353 0.68 -10.41 -19.17
N ALA A 354 1.42 -9.53 -18.48
CA ALA A 354 2.11 -8.40 -19.09
C ALA A 354 3.47 -8.74 -19.72
N ASN A 355 3.94 -9.99 -19.56
CA ASN A 355 5.28 -10.44 -19.93
C ASN A 355 6.39 -9.58 -19.28
N TRP A 356 6.25 -9.27 -17.99
CA TRP A 356 7.25 -8.54 -17.21
C TRP A 356 8.08 -9.52 -16.38
N GLY A 357 9.41 -9.37 -16.43
CA GLY A 357 10.30 -10.01 -15.48
C GLY A 357 10.18 -9.35 -14.09
N TRP A 358 10.54 -10.06 -13.05
CA TRP A 358 10.47 -9.59 -11.66
C TRP A 358 11.70 -10.06 -10.86
N ALA A 359 12.03 -9.34 -9.79
CA ALA A 359 13.05 -9.73 -8.83
C ALA A 359 12.53 -9.58 -7.39
N LEU A 360 12.53 -10.68 -6.64
CA LEU A 360 12.17 -10.68 -5.22
C LEU A 360 13.27 -9.94 -4.45
N TRP A 361 12.87 -9.05 -3.53
CA TRP A 361 13.78 -8.15 -2.84
C TRP A 361 14.95 -8.86 -2.14
N GLU A 362 14.68 -10.03 -1.54
CA GLU A 362 15.70 -10.84 -0.88
C GLU A 362 15.63 -12.28 -1.38
N PHE A 363 16.79 -12.90 -1.59
CA PHE A 363 16.88 -14.36 -1.69
C PHE A 363 16.86 -14.99 -0.29
N ARG A 364 17.77 -14.49 0.58
CA ARG A 364 17.85 -14.80 2.01
C ARG A 364 17.54 -13.55 2.81
N GLY A 365 16.60 -13.64 3.75
CA GLY A 365 16.16 -12.52 4.56
C GLY A 365 14.64 -12.45 4.69
N SER A 366 14.17 -11.47 5.46
CA SER A 366 12.76 -11.28 5.83
C SER A 366 11.75 -11.14 4.68
N PHE A 367 12.18 -10.80 3.47
CA PHE A 367 11.36 -10.75 2.25
C PHE A 367 11.55 -11.98 1.35
N GLY A 368 12.52 -12.84 1.66
CA GLY A 368 12.97 -13.91 0.79
C GLY A 368 12.36 -15.28 1.09
N ILE A 369 12.79 -16.26 0.29
CA ILE A 369 12.40 -17.66 0.41
C ILE A 369 13.26 -18.44 1.41
N LEU A 370 14.42 -17.91 1.80
CA LEU A 370 15.34 -18.57 2.72
C LEU A 370 15.56 -17.72 3.97
N ASP A 371 15.57 -18.37 5.12
CA ASP A 371 15.85 -17.76 6.42
C ASP A 371 14.98 -16.52 6.72
N SER A 372 13.73 -16.52 6.22
CA SER A 372 12.87 -15.34 6.28
C SER A 372 12.30 -15.06 7.67
N GLY A 373 12.33 -16.02 8.58
CA GLY A 373 11.93 -15.82 9.97
C GLY A 373 10.43 -15.56 10.18
N ARG A 374 9.59 -15.96 9.22
CA ARG A 374 8.13 -15.99 9.39
C ARG A 374 7.78 -16.99 10.49
N SER A 375 6.92 -16.58 11.42
CA SER A 375 6.56 -17.42 12.58
C SER A 375 5.58 -18.55 12.27
N ASP A 376 4.90 -18.47 11.11
CA ASP A 376 3.82 -19.35 10.68
C ASP A 376 4.19 -20.19 9.44
N VAL A 377 5.49 -20.34 9.18
CA VAL A 377 6.04 -21.18 8.09
C VAL A 377 6.69 -22.42 8.66
N GLU A 378 6.27 -23.58 8.15
CA GLU A 378 7.00 -24.84 8.31
C GLU A 378 8.13 -24.88 7.29
N TYR A 379 9.34 -24.56 7.74
CA TYR A 379 10.52 -24.51 6.88
C TYR A 379 11.10 -25.91 6.63
N GLU A 380 11.58 -26.12 5.40
CA GLU A 380 12.38 -27.28 5.00
C GLU A 380 13.87 -26.98 5.23
N ASP A 381 14.66 -27.95 5.72
CA ASP A 381 16.11 -27.80 5.70
C ASP A 381 16.64 -27.94 4.27
N PHE A 382 17.28 -26.89 3.79
CA PHE A 382 17.89 -26.85 2.47
C PHE A 382 19.35 -26.42 2.61
N HIS A 383 20.26 -27.41 2.67
CA HIS A 383 21.70 -27.18 2.84
C HIS A 383 22.05 -26.33 4.06
N GLY A 384 21.36 -26.57 5.19
CA GLY A 384 21.57 -25.83 6.44
C GLY A 384 20.87 -24.46 6.50
N HIS A 385 20.01 -24.15 5.52
CA HIS A 385 19.15 -22.97 5.52
C HIS A 385 17.68 -23.37 5.65
N LYS A 386 16.86 -22.45 6.17
CA LYS A 386 15.41 -22.65 6.34
C LYS A 386 14.68 -22.20 5.07
N LEU A 387 14.23 -23.15 4.26
CA LEU A 387 13.53 -22.89 3.00
C LEU A 387 12.01 -22.86 3.16
N ASP A 388 11.40 -21.77 2.70
CA ASP A 388 9.98 -21.66 2.46
C ASP A 388 9.63 -22.33 1.12
N ARG A 389 9.30 -23.63 1.19
CA ARG A 389 8.97 -24.44 0.02
C ARG A 389 7.77 -23.87 -0.74
N LYS A 390 6.74 -23.40 -0.03
CA LYS A 390 5.50 -22.90 -0.63
C LYS A 390 5.74 -21.62 -1.42
N MET A 391 6.52 -20.68 -0.86
CA MET A 391 6.88 -19.46 -1.57
C MET A 391 7.77 -19.75 -2.79
N LEU A 392 8.75 -20.66 -2.66
CA LEU A 392 9.59 -21.05 -3.79
C LEU A 392 8.77 -21.68 -4.93
N GLU A 393 7.87 -22.62 -4.63
CA GLU A 393 7.01 -23.25 -5.64
C GLU A 393 6.09 -22.24 -6.34
N LEU A 394 5.53 -21.29 -5.57
CA LEU A 394 4.74 -20.20 -6.12
C LEU A 394 5.57 -19.36 -7.11
N LEU A 395 6.79 -18.98 -6.74
CA LEU A 395 7.69 -18.21 -7.60
C LEU A 395 8.10 -18.99 -8.86
N GLN A 396 8.28 -20.31 -8.80
CA GLN A 396 8.64 -21.14 -9.96
C GLN A 396 7.48 -21.35 -10.94
N GLN A 397 6.24 -21.17 -10.50
CA GLN A 397 5.04 -21.33 -11.33
C GLN A 397 4.85 -20.16 -12.33
N TYR A 398 5.42 -18.99 -12.04
CA TYR A 398 5.21 -17.76 -12.78
C TYR A 398 6.50 -17.23 -13.37
#